data_AF-A0A078FZX1-F1
#
_entry.id   AF-A0A078FZX1-F1
#
_cell.length_a   1.000
_cell.length_b   1.000
_cell.length_c   1.000
_cell.angle_alpha   90.00
_cell.angle_beta   90.00
_cell.angle_gamma   90.00
#
_symmetry.space_group_name_H-M   'P 1'
#
loop_
_entity.id
_entity.type
_entity.pdbx_description
1 polymer ?
#
loop_
_entity_poly.entity_id
_entity_poly.type
_entity_poly.pdbx_seq_one_letter_code
_entity_poly.pdbx_strand_id
1 'polypeptide(L)'
;MVKKPPRANWLESIRLKILAAYNCDCGDRPRLLTESRFEGDEEIVYLHCLASRPSLSCDGLLCFPEQDWIIVLNPSTRQLRRFPSGLNHKCRFGFGLWSSFSPEKWAIGFGRDKVTGSFKVVRLCFFFREIGQEEPVLECGVLDVQTGVWSKLSPPPHVVNPGSKSVCVNGSIYWLNFEVGEYCKLLALDLHKQEFNRIPLPATGLGATKETLIVNFEEHLAYVNTSKLPEWRLDIWSMDNTDQKQWSKTFSIRLELKVVAWRRKNRWFTPVAVSKQGNLVFCDNQKRLFKYYPGTNEIRCLSLDTYVISPYSENLVSLPLKPSHQYPHLSVETRMSRCRLFSKESSSSWIFQALRRNEFSILEIVFTSLVVAGYICLPRM
;
A
#
# COMPACT_ATOMS: atom_id res chain seq x y z
N MET A 1 -11.23 -55.86 -17.39
CA MET A 1 -11.21 -54.46 -17.84
C MET A 1 -11.91 -53.60 -16.80
N VAL A 2 -11.16 -52.87 -15.97
CA VAL A 2 -11.72 -51.93 -14.99
C VAL A 2 -11.33 -50.53 -15.43
N LYS A 3 -12.32 -49.71 -15.81
CA LYS A 3 -12.12 -48.31 -16.20
C LYS A 3 -11.67 -47.50 -14.98
N LYS A 4 -10.48 -46.90 -15.02
CA LYS A 4 -10.08 -45.85 -14.07
C LYS A 4 -10.90 -44.58 -14.34
N PRO A 5 -11.37 -43.87 -13.30
CA PRO A 5 -12.02 -42.57 -13.47
C PRO A 5 -11.00 -41.50 -13.88
N PRO A 6 -11.43 -40.42 -14.57
CA PRO A 6 -10.52 -39.38 -15.03
C PRO A 6 -10.00 -38.58 -13.83
N ARG A 7 -8.68 -38.41 -13.77
CA ARG A 7 -8.03 -37.51 -12.81
C ARG A 7 -8.47 -36.08 -13.14
N ALA A 8 -9.24 -35.47 -12.24
CA ALA A 8 -9.47 -34.03 -12.26
C ALA A 8 -8.13 -33.31 -12.10
N ASN A 9 -7.80 -32.45 -13.07
CA ASN A 9 -6.63 -31.56 -13.02
C ASN A 9 -6.86 -30.48 -11.95
N TRP A 10 -6.48 -30.75 -10.71
CA TRP A 10 -6.46 -29.79 -9.60
C TRP A 10 -5.20 -28.91 -9.61
N LEU A 11 -4.92 -28.29 -10.76
CA LEU A 11 -3.98 -27.17 -10.84
C LEU A 11 -4.73 -25.99 -11.41
N GLU A 12 -5.63 -25.41 -10.59
CA GLU A 12 -6.01 -24.02 -10.81
C GLU A 12 -4.72 -23.20 -10.83
N SER A 13 -4.39 -22.65 -12.00
CA SER A 13 -3.28 -21.73 -12.17
C SER A 13 -3.45 -20.60 -11.16
N ILE A 14 -2.59 -20.54 -10.14
CA ILE A 14 -2.52 -19.39 -9.24
C ILE A 14 -2.28 -18.16 -10.11
N ARG A 15 -3.31 -17.33 -10.27
CA ARG A 15 -3.25 -16.06 -10.99
C ARG A 15 -2.50 -15.04 -10.15
N LEU A 16 -1.78 -14.15 -10.81
CA LEU A 16 -1.10 -13.04 -10.16
C LEU A 16 -2.15 -12.04 -9.66
N LYS A 17 -2.31 -11.90 -8.34
CA LYS A 17 -3.27 -10.98 -7.75
C LYS A 17 -2.64 -9.62 -7.48
N ILE A 18 -3.32 -8.55 -7.88
CA ILE A 18 -2.93 -7.16 -7.64
C ILE A 18 -4.04 -6.50 -6.82
N LEU A 19 -3.69 -5.91 -5.68
CA LEU A 19 -4.66 -5.15 -4.90
C LEU A 19 -4.69 -3.70 -5.37
N ALA A 20 -5.88 -3.19 -5.68
CA ALA A 20 -6.10 -1.81 -6.08
C ALA A 20 -7.14 -1.12 -5.18
N ALA A 21 -7.00 0.18 -4.98
CA ALA A 21 -8.00 0.99 -4.29
C ALA A 21 -9.15 1.32 -5.25
N TYR A 22 -10.38 1.13 -4.78
CA TYR A 22 -11.58 1.66 -5.41
C TYR A 22 -12.02 2.90 -4.63
N ASN A 23 -11.91 4.07 -5.28
CA ASN A 23 -12.14 5.35 -4.62
C ASN A 23 -13.62 5.50 -4.24
N CYS A 24 -13.90 5.53 -2.94
CA CYS A 24 -15.24 5.69 -2.39
C CYS A 24 -15.18 6.63 -1.18
N ASP A 25 -15.96 7.71 -1.21
CA ASP A 25 -16.10 8.66 -0.09
C ASP A 25 -17.06 8.15 1.00
N CYS A 26 -17.28 6.83 1.07
CA CYS A 26 -18.35 6.25 1.87
C CYS A 26 -18.12 6.28 3.39
N GLY A 27 -17.05 6.87 3.93
CA GLY A 27 -16.80 7.00 5.38
C GLY A 27 -16.75 5.67 6.17
N ASP A 28 -16.94 4.55 5.48
CA ASP A 28 -17.09 3.22 6.03
C ASP A 28 -15.73 2.53 6.20
N ARG A 29 -15.73 1.45 6.99
CA ARG A 29 -14.56 0.56 7.12
C ARG A 29 -14.17 0.01 5.73
N PRO A 30 -12.87 -0.11 5.42
CA PRO A 30 -12.44 -0.70 4.16
C PRO A 30 -12.98 -2.13 3.99
N ARG A 31 -13.44 -2.46 2.78
CA ARG A 31 -13.99 -3.78 2.43
C ARG A 31 -13.43 -4.23 1.09
N LEU A 32 -13.19 -5.54 0.95
CA LEU A 32 -12.80 -6.15 -0.32
C LEU A 32 -14.00 -6.33 -1.25
N LEU A 33 -13.79 -6.07 -2.54
CA LEU A 33 -14.65 -6.43 -3.65
C LEU A 33 -13.99 -7.54 -4.48
N THR A 34 -14.81 -8.51 -4.90
CA THR A 34 -14.39 -9.62 -5.75
C THR A 34 -14.89 -9.38 -7.16
N GLU A 35 -14.25 -8.47 -7.87
CA GLU A 35 -14.51 -8.20 -9.30
C GLU A 35 -13.17 -8.22 -10.05
N SER A 36 -12.93 -9.23 -10.89
CA SER A 36 -11.80 -9.19 -11.83
C SER A 36 -12.15 -8.30 -13.01
N ARG A 37 -11.25 -7.37 -13.36
CA ARG A 37 -11.37 -6.53 -14.56
C ARG A 37 -10.58 -7.01 -15.78
N PHE A 38 -9.76 -8.06 -15.63
CA PHE A 38 -8.87 -8.52 -16.69
C PHE A 38 -9.14 -9.97 -17.05
N GLU A 39 -9.21 -10.23 -18.36
CA GLU A 39 -9.11 -11.57 -18.93
C GLU A 39 -7.62 -11.86 -19.17
N GLY A 40 -7.00 -12.62 -18.28
CA GLY A 40 -5.57 -12.94 -18.34
C GLY A 40 -5.08 -13.76 -17.14
N ASP A 41 -3.75 -13.85 -17.01
CA ASP A 41 -3.08 -14.48 -15.85
C ASP A 41 -3.08 -13.56 -14.62
N GLU A 42 -3.48 -12.30 -14.78
CA GLU A 42 -3.60 -11.30 -13.72
C GLU A 42 -5.05 -11.14 -13.24
N GLU A 43 -5.22 -11.02 -11.93
CA GLU A 43 -6.48 -10.71 -11.28
C GLU A 43 -6.31 -9.42 -10.46
N ILE A 44 -7.20 -8.44 -10.65
CA ILE A 44 -7.22 -7.25 -9.78
C ILE A 44 -8.31 -7.42 -8.73
N VAL A 45 -7.90 -7.33 -7.47
CA VAL A 45 -8.80 -7.31 -6.32
C VAL A 45 -8.95 -5.86 -5.88
N TYR A 46 -10.18 -5.42 -5.62
CA TYR A 46 -10.44 -4.04 -5.22
C TYR A 46 -10.67 -3.94 -3.71
N LEU A 47 -10.03 -2.95 -3.09
CA LEU A 47 -10.30 -2.53 -1.73
C LEU A 47 -11.04 -1.19 -1.77
N HIS A 48 -12.22 -1.12 -1.14
CA HIS A 48 -12.88 0.15 -0.88
C HIS A 48 -12.06 0.98 0.10
N CYS A 49 -11.34 1.97 -0.39
CA CYS A 49 -10.62 2.93 0.44
C CYS A 49 -10.35 4.22 -0.35
N LEU A 50 -10.09 5.30 0.38
CA LEU A 50 -9.64 6.55 -0.23
C LEU A 50 -8.24 6.36 -0.78
N ALA A 51 -8.11 6.38 -2.11
CA ALA A 51 -6.86 6.08 -2.79
C ALA A 51 -5.76 7.15 -2.60
N SER A 52 -6.14 8.32 -2.07
CA SER A 52 -5.22 9.37 -1.64
C SER A 52 -4.55 9.07 -0.30
N ARG A 53 -5.07 8.12 0.48
CA ARG A 53 -4.50 7.80 1.79
C ARG A 53 -3.18 7.03 1.64
N PRO A 54 -2.14 7.40 2.41
CA PRO A 54 -0.93 6.58 2.45
C PRO A 54 -1.28 5.20 3.00
N SER A 55 -0.76 4.18 2.34
CA SER A 55 -0.90 2.79 2.74
C SER A 55 0.42 2.06 2.56
N LEU A 56 0.70 1.14 3.48
CA LEU A 56 1.83 0.23 3.42
C LEU A 56 1.30 -1.19 3.33
N SER A 57 2.05 -2.10 2.70
CA SER A 57 1.67 -3.50 2.56
C SER A 57 2.84 -4.41 2.93
N CYS A 58 2.52 -5.57 3.50
CA CYS A 58 3.50 -6.63 3.79
C CYS A 58 2.74 -7.95 3.94
N ASP A 59 3.17 -8.99 3.22
CA ASP A 59 2.64 -10.35 3.29
C ASP A 59 1.09 -10.40 3.28
N GLY A 60 0.46 -9.65 2.37
CA GLY A 60 -1.00 -9.60 2.23
C GLY A 60 -1.74 -8.71 3.23
N LEU A 61 -1.08 -8.19 4.26
CA LEU A 61 -1.66 -7.23 5.21
C LEU A 61 -1.42 -5.79 4.76
N LEU A 62 -2.31 -4.91 5.18
CA LEU A 62 -2.23 -3.47 4.91
C LEU A 62 -2.16 -2.67 6.20
N CYS A 63 -1.36 -1.61 6.19
CA CYS A 63 -1.26 -0.64 7.26
C CYS A 63 -1.62 0.75 6.72
N PHE A 64 -2.60 1.40 7.35
CA PHE A 64 -3.02 2.76 7.05
C PHE A 64 -2.69 3.66 8.26
N PRO A 65 -1.61 4.45 8.19
CA PRO A 65 -1.38 5.49 9.18
C PRO A 65 -2.42 6.60 9.03
N GLU A 66 -3.06 6.97 10.14
CA GLU A 66 -3.91 8.15 10.33
C GLU A 66 -3.26 9.09 11.35
N GLN A 67 -3.90 10.24 11.61
CA GLN A 67 -3.39 11.25 12.55
C GLN A 67 -3.09 10.69 13.94
N ASP A 68 -4.10 10.07 14.54
CA ASP A 68 -4.04 9.59 15.92
C ASP A 68 -4.10 8.07 15.98
N TRP A 69 -4.21 7.41 14.83
CA TRP A 69 -4.49 5.98 14.74
C TRP A 69 -3.61 5.30 13.71
N ILE A 70 -3.30 4.04 13.97
CA ILE A 70 -2.70 3.13 13.01
C ILE A 70 -3.72 2.01 12.79
N ILE A 71 -4.14 1.83 11.54
CA ILE A 71 -5.10 0.80 11.18
C ILE A 71 -4.35 -0.31 10.46
N VAL A 72 -4.43 -1.54 10.97
CA VAL A 72 -3.94 -2.72 10.27
C VAL A 72 -5.12 -3.56 9.84
N LEU A 73 -5.18 -3.86 8.55
CA LEU A 73 -6.23 -4.64 7.90
C LEU A 73 -5.61 -5.91 7.31
N ASN A 74 -6.23 -7.05 7.59
CA ASN A 74 -6.04 -8.26 6.78
C ASN A 74 -7.24 -8.38 5.83
N PRO A 75 -7.07 -8.09 4.53
CA PRO A 75 -8.15 -8.17 3.57
C PRO A 75 -8.74 -9.59 3.46
N SER A 76 -7.89 -10.63 3.50
CA SER A 76 -8.28 -12.04 3.32
C SER A 76 -9.15 -12.56 4.45
N THR A 77 -8.87 -12.17 5.70
CA THR A 77 -9.70 -12.54 6.86
C THR A 77 -10.77 -11.50 7.20
N ARG A 78 -10.75 -10.34 6.53
CA ARG A 78 -11.60 -9.17 6.81
C ARG A 78 -11.46 -8.64 8.24
N GLN A 79 -10.39 -8.99 8.93
CA GLN A 79 -10.11 -8.53 10.29
C GLN A 79 -9.33 -7.22 10.26
N LEU A 80 -9.67 -6.31 11.17
CA LEU A 80 -9.08 -4.99 11.26
C LEU A 80 -8.80 -4.65 12.71
N ARG A 81 -7.61 -4.11 12.98
CA ARG A 81 -7.23 -3.55 14.28
C ARG A 81 -6.86 -2.09 14.15
N ARG A 82 -7.20 -1.31 15.17
CA ARG A 82 -6.84 0.10 15.30
C ARG A 82 -5.99 0.27 16.55
N PHE A 83 -4.90 0.99 16.45
CA PHE A 83 -4.02 1.29 17.56
C PHE A 83 -3.89 2.80 17.68
N PRO A 84 -3.83 3.37 18.89
CA PRO A 84 -3.43 4.75 19.02
C PRO A 84 -2.02 4.90 18.43
N SER A 85 -1.73 6.05 17.83
CA SER A 85 -0.42 6.37 17.25
C SER A 85 0.72 6.33 18.28
N GLY A 86 0.38 6.24 19.58
CA GLY A 86 1.31 6.15 20.70
C GLY A 86 1.92 7.49 21.07
N LEU A 87 1.43 8.59 20.50
CA LEU A 87 1.90 9.94 20.83
C LEU A 87 1.09 10.52 21.98
N ASN A 88 1.76 11.23 22.88
CA ASN A 88 1.05 12.07 23.83
C ASN A 88 0.42 13.24 23.08
N HIS A 89 -0.91 13.35 23.10
CA HIS A 89 -1.70 14.46 22.56
C HIS A 89 -1.33 15.85 23.16
N LYS A 90 -0.38 15.90 24.10
CA LYS A 90 0.17 17.13 24.70
C LYS A 90 1.17 17.86 23.81
N CYS A 91 1.61 17.29 22.69
CA CYS A 91 2.30 18.05 21.65
C CYS A 91 1.30 18.93 20.86
N ARG A 92 0.54 19.79 21.57
CA ARG A 92 -0.09 20.95 20.99
C ARG A 92 1.02 21.98 20.78
N PHE A 93 1.43 22.14 19.54
CA PHE A 93 2.38 23.17 19.15
C PHE A 93 1.88 24.54 19.63
N GLY A 94 2.75 25.27 20.31
CA GLY A 94 2.53 26.67 20.60
C GLY A 94 2.43 27.44 19.27
N PHE A 95 1.38 28.26 19.17
CA PHE A 95 1.04 29.17 18.07
C PHE A 95 0.48 28.53 16.78
N GLY A 96 -0.84 28.68 16.61
CA GLY A 96 -1.49 28.63 15.30
C GLY A 96 -2.33 27.38 15.02
N LEU A 97 -3.51 27.60 14.46
CA LEU A 97 -4.57 26.65 14.13
C LEU A 97 -4.18 25.64 13.01
N TRP A 98 -3.11 24.85 13.14
CA TRP A 98 -2.79 23.78 12.18
C TRP A 98 -3.04 22.39 12.77
N SER A 99 -4.31 21.99 12.74
CA SER A 99 -4.78 20.63 12.99
C SER A 99 -4.83 19.84 11.67
N SER A 100 -3.78 19.09 11.34
CA SER A 100 -3.81 18.01 10.35
C SER A 100 -2.56 17.15 10.53
N PHE A 101 -2.70 15.82 10.45
CA PHE A 101 -1.58 14.93 10.20
C PHE A 101 -0.78 15.45 8.99
N SER A 102 0.43 15.95 9.22
CA SER A 102 1.36 16.28 8.14
C SER A 102 2.27 15.06 7.94
N PRO A 103 2.15 14.34 6.81
CA PRO A 103 3.12 13.31 6.42
C PRO A 103 4.57 13.82 6.46
N GLU A 104 4.75 15.14 6.38
CA GLU A 104 6.00 15.89 6.42
C GLU A 104 6.76 15.88 7.77
N LYS A 105 6.27 15.17 8.81
CA LYS A 105 7.00 15.06 10.10
C LYS A 105 7.28 13.62 10.56
N TRP A 106 6.88 12.63 9.76
CA TRP A 106 6.81 11.22 10.17
C TRP A 106 7.33 10.34 9.04
N ALA A 107 8.09 9.30 9.38
CA ALA A 107 8.31 8.15 8.52
C ALA A 107 7.71 6.92 9.20
N ILE A 108 6.82 6.22 8.50
CA ILE A 108 6.18 4.99 9.00
C ILE A 108 6.72 3.80 8.21
N GLY A 109 6.96 2.70 8.91
CA GLY A 109 7.29 1.40 8.36
C GLY A 109 6.23 0.38 8.73
N PHE A 110 5.95 -0.56 7.84
CA PHE A 110 5.15 -1.74 8.16
C PHE A 110 5.83 -2.97 7.60
N GLY A 111 5.98 -4.00 8.44
CA GLY A 111 6.67 -5.22 8.04
C GLY A 111 6.40 -6.38 8.96
N ARG A 112 6.89 -7.56 8.57
CA ARG A 112 6.80 -8.78 9.36
C ARG A 112 8.19 -9.18 9.80
N ASP A 113 8.38 -9.34 11.11
CA ASP A 113 9.57 -9.98 11.66
C ASP A 113 9.59 -11.44 11.20
N LYS A 114 10.55 -11.80 10.35
CA LYS A 114 10.62 -13.14 9.74
C LYS A 114 10.93 -14.24 10.76
N VAL A 115 11.58 -13.91 11.88
CA VAL A 115 11.98 -14.86 12.91
C VAL A 115 10.80 -15.20 13.81
N THR A 116 10.10 -14.16 14.31
CA THR A 116 8.96 -14.37 15.22
C THR A 116 7.63 -14.54 14.48
N GLY A 117 7.57 -14.16 13.21
CA GLY A 117 6.35 -14.10 12.40
C GLY A 117 5.43 -12.92 12.75
N SER A 118 5.79 -12.09 13.73
CA SER A 118 4.99 -10.96 14.21
C SER A 118 5.00 -9.80 13.22
N PHE A 119 3.82 -9.21 13.00
CA PHE A 119 3.71 -7.97 12.23
C PHE A 119 4.02 -6.78 13.13
N LYS A 120 4.81 -5.85 12.61
CA LYS A 120 5.27 -4.67 13.34
C LYS A 120 5.03 -3.41 12.54
N VAL A 121 4.62 -2.34 13.24
CA VAL A 121 4.57 -1.00 12.69
C VAL A 121 5.65 -0.17 13.35
N VAL A 122 6.50 0.46 12.56
CA VAL A 122 7.58 1.30 13.04
C VAL A 122 7.22 2.75 12.77
N ARG A 123 7.45 3.61 13.75
CA ARG A 123 7.30 5.06 13.60
C ARG A 123 8.64 5.75 13.89
N LEU A 124 8.98 6.70 13.05
CA LEU A 124 10.08 7.65 13.24
C LEU A 124 9.45 9.05 13.21
N CYS A 125 9.41 9.73 14.35
CA CYS A 125 8.79 11.05 14.49
C CYS A 125 9.86 12.11 14.75
N PHE A 126 9.83 13.18 13.95
CA PHE A 126 10.78 14.29 14.04
C PHE A 126 10.06 15.54 14.55
N PHE A 127 10.55 16.15 15.63
CA PHE A 127 9.99 17.39 16.16
C PHE A 127 11.04 18.33 16.73
N PHE A 128 10.86 19.62 16.47
CA PHE A 128 11.64 20.69 17.11
C PHE A 128 10.89 21.09 18.38
N ARG A 129 11.54 20.98 19.54
CA ARG A 129 10.94 21.35 20.82
C ARG A 129 10.92 22.87 21.01
N GLU A 130 11.91 23.57 20.46
CA GLU A 130 12.13 24.99 20.67
C GLU A 130 12.36 25.74 19.35
N ILE A 131 11.94 27.01 19.30
CA ILE A 131 12.19 27.89 18.16
C ILE A 131 13.70 28.18 18.13
N GLY A 132 14.35 27.90 17.00
CA GLY A 132 15.80 28.04 16.84
C GLY A 132 16.60 26.77 17.15
N GLN A 133 15.93 25.67 17.50
CA GLN A 133 16.59 24.36 17.60
C GLN A 133 17.01 23.88 16.20
N GLU A 134 18.31 23.68 15.99
CA GLU A 134 18.84 23.22 14.69
C GLU A 134 18.61 21.73 14.44
N GLU A 135 18.63 20.89 15.49
CA GLU A 135 18.47 19.44 15.37
C GLU A 135 17.09 18.94 15.85
N PRO A 136 16.36 18.12 15.08
CA PRO A 136 15.07 17.58 15.51
C PRO A 136 15.24 16.52 16.62
N VAL A 137 14.34 16.53 17.59
CA VAL A 137 14.19 15.42 18.55
C VAL A 137 13.51 14.25 17.82
N LEU A 138 14.13 13.07 17.92
CA LEU A 138 13.69 11.86 17.26
C LEU A 138 13.03 10.92 18.27
N GLU A 139 11.72 10.72 18.14
CA GLU A 139 11.00 9.68 18.87
C GLU A 139 10.74 8.51 17.93
N CYS A 140 11.35 7.37 18.26
CA CYS A 140 11.18 6.12 17.52
C CYS A 140 10.41 5.11 18.38
N GLY A 141 9.48 4.43 17.75
CA GLY A 141 8.74 3.35 18.40
C GLY A 141 8.44 2.22 17.44
N VAL A 142 8.27 1.03 18.01
CA VAL A 142 7.78 -0.14 17.30
C VAL A 142 6.54 -0.67 18.01
N LEU A 143 5.49 -0.88 17.24
CA LEU A 143 4.23 -1.47 17.67
C LEU A 143 4.21 -2.91 17.23
N ASP A 144 4.03 -3.83 18.17
CA ASP A 144 3.67 -5.20 17.85
C ASP A 144 2.17 -5.28 17.58
N VAL A 145 1.80 -5.68 16.35
CA VAL A 145 0.40 -5.69 15.89
C VAL A 145 -0.43 -6.77 16.59
N GLN A 146 0.19 -7.82 17.11
CA GLN A 146 -0.51 -8.93 17.76
C GLN A 146 -0.89 -8.59 19.21
N THR A 147 0.02 -7.95 19.93
CA THR A 147 -0.19 -7.52 21.31
C THR A 147 -0.85 -6.15 21.38
N GLY A 148 -0.55 -5.26 20.43
CA GLY A 148 -0.94 -3.85 20.45
C GLY A 148 -0.07 -2.98 21.35
N VAL A 149 1.10 -3.48 21.77
CA VAL A 149 2.01 -2.79 22.68
C VAL A 149 3.06 -2.02 21.88
N TRP A 150 3.26 -0.76 22.26
CA TRP A 150 4.37 0.06 21.78
C TRP A 150 5.60 -0.14 22.67
N SER A 151 6.75 -0.32 22.05
CA SER A 151 8.06 -0.25 22.72
C SER A 151 8.93 0.84 22.11
N LYS A 152 9.83 1.39 22.93
CA LYS A 152 10.80 2.40 22.50
C LYS A 152 11.83 1.75 21.57
N LEU A 153 12.14 2.43 20.47
CA LEU A 153 13.19 2.04 19.53
C LEU A 153 14.34 3.06 19.64
N SER A 154 15.59 2.59 19.57
CA SER A 154 16.74 3.49 19.50
C SER A 154 16.68 4.34 18.24
N PRO A 155 17.06 5.63 18.26
CA PRO A 155 17.02 6.45 17.07
C PRO A 155 17.99 5.91 15.99
N PRO A 156 17.64 5.98 14.70
CA PRO A 156 18.57 5.69 13.62
C PRO A 156 19.77 6.63 13.65
N PRO A 157 20.91 6.21 13.07
CA PRO A 157 22.13 7.00 13.07
C PRO A 157 22.06 8.23 12.17
N HIS A 158 21.01 8.35 11.34
CA HIS A 158 20.77 9.46 10.41
C HIS A 158 19.26 9.76 10.32
N VAL A 159 18.92 11.02 10.02
CA VAL A 159 17.55 11.46 9.83
C VAL A 159 16.99 10.89 8.53
N VAL A 160 15.84 10.20 8.60
CA VAL A 160 15.07 9.79 7.42
C VAL A 160 14.19 10.95 6.99
N ASN A 161 14.10 11.20 5.69
CA ASN A 161 13.17 12.21 5.18
C ASN A 161 11.72 11.88 5.57
N PRO A 162 11.01 12.83 6.21
CA PRO A 162 9.60 12.67 6.47
C PRO A 162 8.80 12.39 5.18
N GLY A 163 7.78 11.54 5.28
CA GLY A 163 6.98 11.13 4.13
C GLY A 163 7.65 10.11 3.20
N SER A 164 8.92 9.72 3.47
CA SER A 164 9.57 8.64 2.73
C SER A 164 8.74 7.35 2.79
N LYS A 165 8.42 6.81 1.62
CA LYS A 165 7.78 5.49 1.52
C LYS A 165 8.74 4.41 2.01
N SER A 166 8.24 3.53 2.86
CA SER A 166 8.97 2.37 3.33
C SER A 166 8.62 1.12 2.52
N VAL A 167 9.52 0.15 2.53
CA VAL A 167 9.24 -1.20 2.04
C VAL A 167 9.74 -2.24 3.04
N CYS A 168 9.01 -3.33 3.23
CA CYS A 168 9.48 -4.50 3.98
C CYS A 168 9.93 -5.61 3.04
N VAL A 169 11.17 -6.08 3.24
CA VAL A 169 11.74 -7.24 2.53
C VAL A 169 12.53 -8.08 3.52
N ASN A 170 12.32 -9.40 3.49
CA ASN A 170 13.09 -10.37 4.28
C ASN A 170 13.25 -10.02 5.77
N GLY A 171 12.19 -9.52 6.42
CA GLY A 171 12.22 -9.18 7.84
C GLY A 171 12.82 -7.82 8.19
N SER A 172 13.24 -7.03 7.20
CA SER A 172 13.75 -5.68 7.39
C SER A 172 12.87 -4.64 6.71
N ILE A 173 12.78 -3.45 7.31
CA ILE A 173 12.12 -2.30 6.69
C ILE A 173 13.18 -1.34 6.15
N TYR A 174 12.98 -0.87 4.92
CA TYR A 174 13.89 0.02 4.22
C TYR A 174 13.24 1.36 3.93
N TRP A 175 14.02 2.43 4.06
CA TRP A 175 13.65 3.79 3.64
C TRP A 175 14.77 4.39 2.78
N LEU A 176 14.36 5.15 1.77
CA LEU A 176 15.28 6.02 1.04
C LEU A 176 15.58 7.27 1.86
N ASN A 177 16.88 7.54 2.02
CA ASN A 177 17.36 8.78 2.61
C ASN A 177 18.05 9.65 1.55
N PHE A 178 17.58 10.90 1.42
CA PHE A 178 18.22 11.94 0.62
C PHE A 178 18.90 12.90 1.58
N GLU A 179 20.22 12.75 1.76
CA GLU A 179 21.04 13.69 2.52
C GLU A 179 21.45 14.86 1.62
N VAL A 180 21.35 16.10 2.11
CA VAL A 180 21.75 17.30 1.34
C VAL A 180 23.27 17.29 1.20
N GLY A 181 23.78 17.28 -0.04
CA GLY A 181 25.22 17.32 -0.33
C GLY A 181 25.92 15.95 -0.39
N GLU A 182 25.23 14.86 -0.04
CA GLU A 182 25.76 13.49 -0.14
C GLU A 182 24.97 12.62 -1.14
N TYR A 183 25.55 11.49 -1.53
CA TYR A 183 24.86 10.44 -2.27
C TYR A 183 23.73 9.85 -1.42
N CYS A 184 22.59 9.55 -2.03
CA CYS A 184 21.46 8.93 -1.34
C CYS A 184 21.84 7.56 -0.76
N LYS A 185 21.25 7.22 0.38
CA LYS A 185 21.53 5.98 1.13
C LYS A 185 20.24 5.28 1.49
N LEU A 186 20.34 3.97 1.70
CA LEU A 186 19.25 3.21 2.27
C LEU A 186 19.47 3.04 3.77
N LEU A 187 18.44 3.38 4.54
CA LEU A 187 18.35 2.99 5.92
C LEU A 187 17.53 1.72 6.00
N ALA A 188 18.10 0.67 6.61
CA ALA A 188 17.43 -0.57 6.91
C ALA A 188 17.22 -0.69 8.42
N LEU A 189 16.08 -1.24 8.84
CA LEU A 189 15.81 -1.65 10.21
C LEU A 189 15.53 -3.14 10.21
N ASP A 190 16.36 -3.91 10.89
CA ASP A 190 16.09 -5.32 11.18
C ASP A 190 14.97 -5.38 12.24
N LEU A 191 13.81 -5.95 11.90
CA LEU A 191 12.66 -5.99 12.82
C LEU A 191 12.86 -6.95 13.99
N HIS A 192 13.74 -7.94 13.85
CA HIS A 192 14.01 -8.91 14.89
C HIS A 192 14.97 -8.33 15.92
N LYS A 193 16.13 -7.83 15.45
CA LYS A 193 17.18 -7.21 16.27
C LYS A 193 16.81 -5.81 16.74
N GLN A 194 15.92 -5.13 16.02
CA GLN A 194 15.56 -3.72 16.23
C GLN A 194 16.77 -2.78 16.06
N GLU A 195 17.65 -3.12 15.13
CA GLU A 195 18.89 -2.40 14.84
C GLU A 195 18.87 -1.76 13.46
N PHE A 196 19.36 -0.53 13.39
CA PHE A 196 19.47 0.21 12.14
C PHE A 196 20.80 -0.06 11.44
N ASN A 197 20.73 -0.29 10.14
CA ASN A 197 21.89 -0.55 9.29
C ASN A 197 21.85 0.37 8.06
N ARG A 198 23.02 0.76 7.58
CA ARG A 198 23.17 1.53 6.33
C ARG A 198 23.49 0.58 5.20
N ILE A 199 22.80 0.76 4.08
CA ILE A 199 23.01 -0.05 2.89
C ILE A 199 23.40 0.87 1.73
N PRO A 200 24.49 0.54 1.02
CA PRO A 200 24.88 1.29 -0.18
C PRO A 200 23.88 1.06 -1.31
N LEU A 201 23.58 2.12 -2.04
CA LEU A 201 22.84 2.03 -3.30
C LEU A 201 23.67 1.36 -4.38
N PRO A 202 23.03 0.78 -5.42
CA PRO A 202 23.77 0.28 -6.58
C PRO A 202 24.62 1.40 -7.20
N ALA A 203 25.85 1.08 -7.60
CA ALA A 203 26.74 2.00 -8.30
C ALA A 203 26.25 2.22 -9.74
N THR A 204 25.16 2.97 -9.90
CA THR A 204 24.49 3.17 -11.20
C THR A 204 25.10 4.28 -12.05
N GLY A 205 26.13 4.99 -11.56
CA GLY A 205 26.74 6.17 -12.21
C GLY A 205 25.83 7.41 -12.24
N LEU A 206 24.52 7.19 -12.38
CA LEU A 206 23.44 8.16 -12.19
C LEU A 206 22.96 7.99 -10.74
N GLY A 207 23.32 8.92 -9.85
CA GLY A 207 22.84 8.92 -8.47
C GLY A 207 21.31 8.92 -8.37
N ALA A 208 20.77 8.68 -7.17
CA ALA A 208 19.33 8.72 -6.96
C ALA A 208 18.75 10.10 -7.31
N THR A 209 17.59 10.08 -7.97
CA THR A 209 16.84 11.26 -8.39
C THR A 209 15.53 11.35 -7.60
N LYS A 210 14.76 12.43 -7.82
CA LYS A 210 13.41 12.55 -7.23
C LYS A 210 12.43 11.50 -7.74
N GLU A 211 12.75 10.83 -8.87
CA GLU A 211 11.96 9.75 -9.46
C GLU A 211 12.38 8.36 -8.96
N THR A 212 13.41 8.28 -8.12
CA THR A 212 13.89 7.03 -7.54
C THR A 212 12.93 6.52 -6.46
N LEU A 213 12.69 5.21 -6.46
CA LEU A 213 11.86 4.53 -5.48
C LEU A 213 12.43 3.16 -5.12
N ILE A 214 12.07 2.70 -3.92
CA ILE A 214 12.32 1.34 -3.45
C ILE A 214 11.01 0.59 -3.32
N VAL A 215 11.05 -0.69 -3.68
CA VAL A 215 9.89 -1.58 -3.70
C VAL A 215 10.31 -3.00 -3.36
N ASN A 216 9.35 -3.79 -2.90
CA ASN A 216 9.51 -5.22 -2.76
C ASN A 216 9.11 -5.80 -4.12
N PHE A 217 10.09 -6.34 -4.83
CA PHE A 217 9.89 -6.90 -6.14
C PHE A 217 10.31 -8.37 -6.11
N GLU A 218 9.34 -9.27 -6.23
CA GLU A 218 9.56 -10.72 -6.16
C GLU A 218 10.35 -11.14 -4.90
N GLU A 219 10.01 -10.59 -3.73
CA GLU A 219 10.69 -10.85 -2.44
C GLU A 219 12.14 -10.34 -2.35
N HIS A 220 12.56 -9.50 -3.29
CA HIS A 220 13.86 -8.83 -3.27
C HIS A 220 13.67 -7.33 -3.09
N LEU A 221 14.63 -6.69 -2.43
CA LEU A 221 14.67 -5.23 -2.35
C LEU A 221 15.08 -4.70 -3.72
N ALA A 222 14.17 -3.99 -4.38
CA ALA A 222 14.44 -3.39 -5.66
C ALA A 222 14.59 -1.87 -5.57
N TYR A 223 15.62 -1.39 -6.24
CA TYR A 223 15.90 0.01 -6.50
C TYR A 223 15.47 0.33 -7.94
N VAL A 224 14.53 1.25 -8.07
CA VAL A 224 13.92 1.59 -9.35
C VAL A 224 14.25 3.03 -9.69
N ASN A 225 14.81 3.22 -10.88
CA ASN A 225 15.16 4.53 -11.38
C ASN A 225 14.57 4.77 -12.77
N THR A 226 14.10 5.99 -13.00
CA THR A 226 13.62 6.44 -14.31
C THR A 226 14.54 7.52 -14.83
N SER A 227 15.38 7.20 -15.82
CA SER A 227 16.23 8.18 -16.48
C SER A 227 15.49 8.82 -17.67
N LYS A 228 15.83 10.08 -17.96
CA LYS A 228 15.19 10.88 -19.02
C LYS A 228 16.08 11.08 -20.25
N LEU A 229 17.40 10.97 -20.07
CA LEU A 229 18.41 11.27 -21.09
C LEU A 229 19.38 10.10 -21.24
N PRO A 230 19.79 9.74 -22.47
CA PRO A 230 19.37 10.32 -23.76
C PRO A 230 17.93 9.93 -24.17
N GLU A 231 17.39 8.88 -23.55
CA GLU A 231 16.03 8.38 -23.77
C GLU A 231 15.37 8.07 -22.42
N TRP A 232 14.03 7.99 -22.40
CA TRP A 232 13.33 7.55 -21.20
C TRP A 232 13.57 6.06 -20.98
N ARG A 233 14.12 5.72 -19.81
CA ARG A 233 14.41 4.33 -19.46
C ARG A 233 14.02 4.05 -18.02
N LEU A 234 13.34 2.93 -17.82
CA LEU A 234 13.06 2.36 -16.52
C LEU A 234 14.08 1.25 -16.23
N ASP A 235 14.94 1.49 -15.25
CA ASP A 235 15.89 0.50 -14.76
C ASP A 235 15.41 -0.02 -13.40
N ILE A 236 15.36 -1.35 -13.27
CA ILE A 236 15.00 -2.04 -12.03
C ILE A 236 16.22 -2.86 -11.62
N TRP A 237 16.78 -2.52 -10.46
CA TRP A 237 17.89 -3.24 -9.85
C TRP A 237 17.39 -3.99 -8.64
N SER A 238 17.67 -5.28 -8.53
CA SER A 238 17.30 -6.09 -7.38
C SER A 238 18.56 -6.45 -6.58
N MET A 239 18.44 -6.34 -5.26
CA MET A 239 19.48 -6.73 -4.33
C MET A 239 19.51 -8.25 -4.18
N ASP A 240 20.70 -8.83 -4.12
CA ASP A 240 20.85 -10.23 -3.77
C ASP A 240 20.51 -10.44 -2.28
N ASN A 241 19.65 -11.43 -2.01
CA ASN A 241 19.25 -11.76 -0.65
C ASN A 241 20.39 -12.45 0.15
N THR A 242 21.40 -13.00 -0.53
CA THR A 242 22.57 -13.65 0.07
C THR A 242 23.67 -12.67 0.44
N ASP A 243 23.87 -11.64 -0.37
CA ASP A 243 24.80 -10.54 -0.11
C ASP A 243 24.10 -9.18 -0.21
N GLN A 244 23.83 -8.58 0.96
CA GLN A 244 23.26 -7.24 1.12
C GLN A 244 24.18 -6.09 0.66
N LYS A 245 25.12 -6.36 -0.25
CA LYS A 245 25.95 -5.36 -0.91
C LYS A 245 25.94 -5.50 -2.43
N GLN A 246 25.42 -6.62 -2.95
CA GLN A 246 25.41 -6.90 -4.37
C GLN A 246 24.04 -6.57 -4.98
N TRP A 247 24.07 -5.78 -6.04
CA TRP A 247 22.90 -5.39 -6.81
C TRP A 247 23.05 -5.90 -8.24
N SER A 248 21.95 -6.40 -8.82
CA SER A 248 21.90 -6.84 -10.21
C SER A 248 20.77 -6.13 -10.96
N LYS A 249 20.98 -5.78 -12.23
CA LYS A 249 19.94 -5.17 -13.05
C LYS A 249 18.99 -6.26 -13.55
N THR A 250 17.74 -6.25 -13.09
CA THR A 250 16.73 -7.25 -13.48
C THR A 250 15.98 -6.84 -14.74
N PHE A 251 15.62 -5.55 -14.86
CA PHE A 251 14.98 -5.00 -16.05
C PHE A 251 15.63 -3.69 -16.49
N SER A 252 15.66 -3.47 -17.80
CA SER A 252 16.06 -2.20 -18.42
C SER A 252 15.14 -1.95 -19.61
N ILE A 253 14.14 -1.10 -19.42
CA ILE A 253 13.02 -0.95 -20.34
C ILE A 253 13.07 0.43 -20.96
N ARG A 254 13.14 0.49 -22.30
CA ARG A 254 12.96 1.75 -23.03
C ARG A 254 11.48 2.14 -23.01
N LEU A 255 11.20 3.35 -22.56
CA LEU A 255 9.84 3.86 -22.47
C LEU A 255 9.55 4.75 -23.68
N GLU A 256 8.65 4.32 -24.54
CA GLU A 256 8.22 5.13 -25.69
C GLU A 256 7.54 6.43 -25.27
N LEU A 257 7.59 7.45 -26.14
CA LEU A 257 6.93 8.74 -25.91
C LEU A 257 5.42 8.62 -25.65
N LYS A 258 4.75 7.62 -26.23
CA LYS A 258 3.34 7.31 -25.97
C LYS A 258 3.10 6.89 -24.53
N VAL A 259 4.06 6.14 -23.95
CA VAL A 259 4.02 5.73 -22.54
C VAL A 259 4.28 6.93 -21.65
N VAL A 260 5.23 7.82 -21.94
CA VAL A 260 5.51 8.95 -21.01
C VAL A 260 4.58 10.17 -21.18
N ALA A 261 3.92 10.32 -22.35
CA ALA A 261 3.19 11.51 -22.81
C ALA A 261 4.04 12.80 -22.80
N TRP A 262 3.77 13.77 -23.69
CA TRP A 262 4.65 14.91 -23.91
C TRP A 262 4.73 15.91 -22.71
N ARG A 263 5.98 16.33 -22.43
CA ARG A 263 6.52 17.50 -21.67
C ARG A 263 6.38 17.60 -20.12
N ARG A 264 7.57 17.67 -19.49
CA ARG A 264 7.97 18.39 -18.25
C ARG A 264 7.44 17.96 -16.87
N LYS A 265 6.64 16.89 -16.74
CA LYS A 265 6.28 16.37 -15.40
C LYS A 265 7.22 15.25 -14.95
N ASN A 266 7.54 15.23 -13.65
CA ASN A 266 8.25 14.11 -13.04
C ASN A 266 7.37 12.86 -13.14
N ARG A 267 7.96 11.78 -13.66
CA ARG A 267 7.33 10.49 -13.94
C ARG A 267 8.17 9.44 -13.25
N TRP A 268 7.55 8.66 -12.40
CA TRP A 268 8.16 7.48 -11.81
C TRP A 268 7.24 6.30 -12.03
N PHE A 269 7.85 5.13 -12.15
CA PHE A 269 7.17 3.88 -12.44
C PHE A 269 7.44 2.91 -11.29
N THR A 270 6.39 2.27 -10.79
CA THR A 270 6.46 1.29 -9.72
C THR A 270 6.22 -0.08 -10.33
N PRO A 271 7.21 -0.98 -10.36
CA PRO A 271 6.96 -2.35 -10.76
C PRO A 271 6.04 -3.00 -9.72
N VAL A 272 5.12 -3.81 -10.22
CA VAL A 272 4.13 -4.48 -9.37
C VAL A 272 4.57 -5.94 -9.24
N ALA A 273 4.62 -6.68 -10.34
CA ALA A 273 4.95 -8.11 -10.29
C ALA A 273 5.35 -8.64 -11.66
N VAL A 274 5.90 -9.85 -11.69
CA VAL A 274 6.27 -10.57 -12.90
C VAL A 274 5.35 -11.78 -13.09
N SER A 275 4.73 -11.88 -14.27
CA SER A 275 3.94 -13.06 -14.66
C SER A 275 4.84 -14.29 -14.82
N LYS A 276 4.25 -15.49 -14.82
CA LYS A 276 4.98 -16.77 -15.01
C LYS A 276 5.78 -16.83 -16.32
N GLN A 277 5.34 -16.09 -17.34
CA GLN A 277 6.01 -16.00 -18.65
C GLN A 277 7.08 -14.91 -18.69
N GLY A 278 7.40 -14.27 -17.57
CA GLY A 278 8.42 -13.23 -17.47
C GLY A 278 7.95 -11.82 -17.86
N ASN A 279 6.65 -11.62 -18.14
CA ASN A 279 6.11 -10.29 -18.46
C ASN A 279 5.99 -9.45 -17.19
N LEU A 280 6.45 -8.21 -17.26
CA LEU A 280 6.42 -7.28 -16.12
C LEU A 280 5.13 -6.46 -16.11
N VAL A 281 4.44 -6.44 -14.98
CA VAL A 281 3.35 -5.49 -14.71
C VAL A 281 3.89 -4.33 -13.88
N PHE A 282 3.63 -3.10 -14.31
CA PHE A 282 4.10 -1.89 -13.62
C PHE A 282 3.09 -0.75 -13.79
N CYS A 283 3.06 0.17 -12.84
CA CYS A 283 2.20 1.35 -12.90
C CYS A 283 3.02 2.63 -12.85
N ASP A 284 2.42 3.73 -13.27
CA ASP A 284 3.02 5.06 -13.13
C ASP A 284 2.32 5.90 -12.06
N ASN A 285 2.93 7.05 -11.76
CA ASN A 285 2.37 8.04 -10.83
C ASN A 285 1.07 8.73 -11.30
N GLN A 286 0.56 8.41 -12.50
CA GLN A 286 -0.75 8.83 -13.01
C GLN A 286 -1.81 7.72 -12.91
N LYS A 287 -1.50 6.59 -12.26
CA LYS A 287 -2.41 5.45 -12.06
C LYS A 287 -2.70 4.67 -13.34
N ARG A 288 -1.83 4.80 -14.34
CA ARG A 288 -1.90 3.96 -15.53
C ARG A 288 -1.15 2.67 -15.25
N LEU A 289 -1.78 1.56 -15.58
CA LEU A 289 -1.24 0.22 -15.42
C LEU A 289 -0.78 -0.30 -16.78
N PHE A 290 0.43 -0.87 -16.83
CA PHE A 290 1.06 -1.36 -18.03
C PHE A 290 1.55 -2.80 -17.85
N LYS A 291 1.65 -3.50 -18.97
CA LYS A 291 2.30 -4.81 -19.07
C LYS A 291 3.38 -4.75 -20.15
N TYR A 292 4.60 -5.08 -19.77
CA TYR A 292 5.76 -5.17 -20.65
C TYR A 292 6.06 -6.63 -20.99
N TYR A 293 6.26 -6.91 -22.27
CA TYR A 293 6.59 -8.22 -22.82
C TYR A 293 8.06 -8.23 -23.26
N PRO A 294 8.99 -8.81 -22.47
CA PRO A 294 10.41 -8.77 -22.80
C PRO A 294 10.76 -9.42 -24.15
N GLY A 295 10.06 -10.50 -24.50
CA GLY A 295 10.32 -11.25 -25.75
C GLY A 295 10.05 -10.44 -27.02
N THR A 296 9.09 -9.52 -27.00
CA THR A 296 8.74 -8.64 -28.14
C THR A 296 9.16 -7.19 -27.93
N ASN A 297 9.65 -6.84 -26.74
CA ASN A 297 9.89 -5.49 -26.29
C ASN A 297 8.67 -4.55 -26.41
N GLU A 298 7.47 -5.10 -26.25
CA GLU A 298 6.20 -4.36 -26.38
C GLU A 298 5.68 -3.92 -24.99
N ILE A 299 5.14 -2.71 -24.89
CA ILE A 299 4.42 -2.21 -23.70
C ILE A 299 2.94 -2.03 -24.05
N ARG A 300 2.06 -2.71 -23.34
CA ARG A 300 0.60 -2.56 -23.46
C ARG A 300 0.03 -1.84 -22.25
N CYS A 301 -0.91 -0.93 -22.47
CA CYS A 301 -1.67 -0.30 -21.39
C CYS A 301 -2.85 -1.20 -21.02
N LEU A 302 -2.94 -1.55 -19.73
CA LEU A 302 -4.00 -2.38 -19.16
C LEU A 302 -5.14 -1.52 -18.62
N SER A 303 -4.84 -0.41 -17.96
CA SER A 303 -5.83 0.53 -17.43
C SER A 303 -5.23 1.94 -17.35
N LEU A 304 -6.08 2.95 -17.45
CA LEU A 304 -5.68 4.35 -17.36
C LEU A 304 -5.87 4.97 -15.96
N ASP A 305 -6.54 4.28 -15.05
CA ASP A 305 -7.09 4.85 -13.81
C ASP A 305 -7.12 3.87 -12.63
N THR A 306 -6.19 2.93 -12.57
CA THR A 306 -6.10 1.94 -11.48
C THR A 306 -5.09 2.38 -10.40
N TYR A 307 -5.60 2.62 -9.19
CA TYR A 307 -4.77 2.89 -8.02
C TYR A 307 -4.22 1.59 -7.42
N VAL A 308 -3.10 1.11 -7.94
CA VAL A 308 -2.43 -0.07 -7.38
C VAL A 308 -1.91 0.25 -5.97
N ILE A 309 -2.30 -0.58 -4.99
CA ILE A 309 -1.79 -0.55 -3.62
C ILE A 309 -0.52 -1.39 -3.54
N SER A 310 -0.61 -2.65 -3.95
CA SER A 310 0.49 -3.62 -3.86
C SER A 310 0.21 -4.88 -4.69
N PRO A 311 1.23 -5.71 -4.95
CA PRO A 311 1.02 -7.14 -5.19
C PRO A 311 0.24 -7.74 -4.02
N TYR A 312 -0.60 -8.71 -4.31
CA TYR A 312 -1.47 -9.30 -3.29
C TYR A 312 -1.34 -10.81 -3.25
N SER A 313 -1.12 -11.30 -2.04
CA SER A 313 -1.16 -12.70 -1.68
C SER A 313 -2.06 -12.82 -0.46
N GLU A 314 -2.94 -13.80 -0.47
CA GLU A 314 -3.86 -14.03 0.63
C GLU A 314 -3.07 -14.51 1.85
N ASN A 315 -3.42 -13.97 3.01
CA ASN A 315 -2.82 -14.32 4.29
C ASN A 315 -3.90 -14.59 5.32
N LEU A 316 -3.83 -15.75 5.97
CA LEU A 316 -4.81 -16.21 6.95
C LEU A 316 -4.44 -15.86 8.40
N VAL A 317 -3.37 -15.07 8.62
CA VAL A 317 -3.00 -14.61 9.95
C VAL A 317 -4.17 -13.87 10.60
N SER A 318 -4.55 -14.32 11.80
CA SER A 318 -5.63 -13.67 12.51
C SER A 318 -5.15 -12.39 13.18
N LEU A 319 -5.90 -11.32 13.00
CA LEU A 319 -5.80 -10.10 13.77
C LEU A 319 -6.90 -10.15 14.85
N PRO A 320 -6.60 -10.65 16.06
CA PRO A 320 -7.62 -10.85 17.08
C PRO A 320 -8.30 -9.53 17.45
N LEU A 321 -9.62 -9.57 17.61
CA LEU A 321 -10.42 -8.47 18.14
C LEU A 321 -10.13 -8.32 19.64
N LYS A 322 -9.00 -7.68 19.96
CA LYS A 322 -8.80 -7.12 21.30
C LYS A 322 -9.30 -5.68 21.26
N PRO A 323 -10.14 -5.23 22.21
CA PRO A 323 -10.42 -3.81 22.37
C PRO A 323 -9.10 -3.13 22.73
N SER A 324 -8.42 -2.55 21.75
CA SER A 324 -7.26 -1.71 21.97
C SER A 324 -7.74 -0.38 22.55
N HIS A 325 -7.90 -0.38 23.87
CA HIS A 325 -8.32 0.72 24.75
C HIS A 325 -9.73 1.32 24.47
N GLN A 326 -10.41 1.73 25.54
CA GLN A 326 -11.66 2.46 25.48
C GLN A 326 -11.50 3.71 24.62
N TYR A 327 -12.49 3.96 23.76
CA TYR A 327 -12.67 5.23 23.07
C TYR A 327 -12.45 6.36 24.07
N PRO A 328 -11.54 7.32 23.80
CA PRO A 328 -11.67 8.62 24.43
C PRO A 328 -13.06 9.11 24.03
N HIS A 329 -13.96 9.27 25.01
CA HIS A 329 -15.27 9.86 24.81
C HIS A 329 -15.08 11.17 24.04
N LEU A 330 -15.42 11.17 22.75
CA LEU A 330 -15.61 12.39 21.99
C LEU A 330 -16.90 12.22 21.20
N SER A 331 -17.91 12.95 21.67
CA SER A 331 -19.23 13.16 21.09
C SER A 331 -19.15 13.82 19.72
N VAL A 332 -18.72 13.07 18.71
CA VAL A 332 -18.90 13.45 17.31
C VAL A 332 -19.90 12.48 16.73
N GLU A 333 -21.13 12.99 16.62
CA GLU A 333 -22.25 12.36 15.96
C GLU A 333 -21.79 11.59 14.73
N THR A 334 -22.30 10.37 14.67
CA THR A 334 -22.20 9.43 13.58
C THR A 334 -22.50 10.13 12.25
N ARG A 335 -21.47 10.58 11.54
CA ARG A 335 -21.59 10.93 10.12
C ARG A 335 -21.70 9.62 9.35
N MET A 336 -22.86 8.96 9.47
CA MET A 336 -23.23 7.82 8.64
C MET A 336 -23.43 8.33 7.22
N SER A 337 -22.40 8.24 6.39
CA SER A 337 -22.54 8.33 4.94
C SER A 337 -23.32 7.11 4.46
N ARG A 338 -24.56 7.34 4.01
CA ARG A 338 -25.38 6.34 3.33
C ARG A 338 -24.69 5.92 2.02
N CYS A 339 -24.07 4.75 2.00
CA CYS A 339 -23.66 4.11 0.75
C CYS A 339 -24.93 3.68 -0.01
N ARG A 340 -25.36 4.47 -1.01
CA ARG A 340 -26.42 4.08 -1.95
C ARG A 340 -25.77 3.35 -3.13
N LEU A 341 -25.55 2.06 -2.98
CA LEU A 341 -25.41 1.19 -4.15
C LEU A 341 -26.84 1.00 -4.71
N PHE A 342 -27.06 1.53 -5.91
CA PHE A 342 -28.32 1.75 -6.64
C PHE A 342 -29.15 2.97 -6.21
N SER A 343 -28.93 4.11 -6.89
CA SER A 343 -29.97 5.12 -7.14
C SER A 343 -29.44 6.17 -8.12
N LYS A 344 -29.32 5.78 -9.38
CA LYS A 344 -29.57 6.69 -10.49
C LYS A 344 -30.15 5.85 -11.62
N GLU A 345 -31.46 5.64 -11.55
CA GLU A 345 -32.34 5.69 -12.72
C GLU A 345 -33.81 5.59 -12.30
N SER A 346 -34.61 6.50 -12.87
CA SER A 346 -36.06 6.61 -12.84
C SER A 346 -36.76 6.87 -11.48
N SER A 347 -37.19 8.12 -11.35
CA SER A 347 -38.33 8.55 -10.56
C SER A 347 -39.61 7.82 -10.99
N SER A 348 -40.26 7.11 -10.06
CA SER A 348 -41.71 6.91 -9.88
C SER A 348 -42.04 5.52 -9.32
N SER A 349 -41.87 5.34 -8.01
CA SER A 349 -42.47 4.21 -7.30
C SER A 349 -43.09 4.69 -5.99
N TRP A 350 -44.42 4.62 -5.91
CA TRP A 350 -45.27 4.98 -4.78
C TRP A 350 -44.88 4.28 -3.46
N ILE A 351 -44.21 3.13 -3.54
CA ILE A 351 -43.73 2.36 -2.40
C ILE A 351 -42.70 3.16 -1.57
N PHE A 352 -41.91 4.04 -2.20
CA PHE A 352 -40.92 4.88 -1.52
C PHE A 352 -41.52 6.09 -0.77
N GLN A 353 -42.75 6.50 -1.09
CA GLN A 353 -43.42 7.57 -0.34
C GLN A 353 -44.11 7.07 0.93
N ALA A 354 -44.55 5.81 0.97
CA ALA A 354 -45.17 5.21 2.14
C ALA A 354 -44.17 4.95 3.29
N LEU A 355 -42.92 4.62 2.97
CA LEU A 355 -41.88 4.30 3.95
C LEU A 355 -41.22 5.52 4.61
N ARG A 356 -41.55 6.75 4.19
CA ARG A 356 -41.08 7.99 4.84
C ARG A 356 -42.01 8.51 5.93
N ARG A 357 -43.21 7.93 6.10
CA ARG A 357 -44.26 8.54 6.92
C ARG A 357 -44.41 8.01 8.34
N ASN A 358 -43.69 6.96 8.72
CA ASN A 358 -43.67 6.47 10.09
C ASN A 358 -42.23 6.49 10.63
N GLU A 359 -41.96 7.44 11.53
CA GLU A 359 -40.79 7.42 12.39
C GLU A 359 -40.87 6.21 13.32
N PHE A 360 -40.23 5.10 12.94
CA PHE A 360 -39.86 4.07 13.89
C PHE A 360 -38.38 3.75 13.76
N SER A 361 -37.67 4.05 14.85
CA SER A 361 -36.43 3.42 15.26
C SER A 361 -36.53 1.90 15.05
N ILE A 362 -35.68 1.35 14.18
CA ILE A 362 -35.49 -0.09 14.06
C ILE A 362 -34.00 -0.39 14.24
N LEU A 363 -33.70 -0.92 15.43
CA LEU A 363 -32.50 -1.68 15.78
C LEU A 363 -32.34 -2.91 14.86
N GLU A 364 -31.07 -3.29 14.67
CA GLU A 364 -30.58 -4.64 14.33
C GLU A 364 -31.50 -5.58 13.54
N ILE A 365 -31.24 -5.75 12.24
CA ILE A 365 -31.53 -7.01 11.55
C ILE A 365 -30.37 -7.37 10.61
N VAL A 366 -29.78 -8.52 10.89
CA VAL A 366 -28.81 -9.30 10.10
C VAL A 366 -29.46 -9.83 8.82
N PHE A 367 -28.83 -9.71 7.65
CA PHE A 367 -28.93 -10.65 6.50
C PHE A 367 -27.67 -10.48 5.64
N THR A 368 -26.69 -11.41 5.69
CA THR A 368 -26.48 -12.56 4.78
C THR A 368 -26.71 -12.28 3.29
N SER A 369 -25.62 -12.42 2.52
CA SER A 369 -25.53 -12.89 1.12
C SER A 369 -26.60 -12.44 0.12
N LEU A 370 -26.27 -11.47 -0.72
CA LEU A 370 -26.94 -11.26 -2.01
C LEU A 370 -25.88 -11.15 -3.10
N VAL A 371 -25.64 -12.27 -3.80
CA VAL A 371 -24.93 -12.33 -5.06
C VAL A 371 -25.93 -11.91 -6.13
N VAL A 372 -25.68 -10.78 -6.79
CA VAL A 372 -26.38 -10.41 -8.03
C VAL A 372 -25.37 -10.54 -9.16
N ALA A 373 -25.45 -11.65 -9.90
CA ALA A 373 -24.78 -11.76 -11.19
C ALA A 373 -25.63 -11.01 -12.23
N GLY A 374 -25.10 -9.89 -12.74
CA GLY A 374 -25.70 -9.14 -13.84
C GLY A 374 -24.83 -9.25 -15.09
N TYR A 375 -25.30 -9.97 -16.10
CA TYR A 375 -24.69 -10.00 -17.43
C TYR A 375 -25.12 -8.75 -18.20
N ILE A 376 -24.16 -7.98 -18.72
CA ILE A 376 -24.43 -7.02 -19.79
C ILE A 376 -23.96 -7.68 -21.10
N CYS A 377 -24.90 -8.23 -21.85
CA CYS A 377 -24.67 -8.59 -23.25
C CYS A 377 -24.49 -7.29 -24.06
N LEU A 378 -23.34 -7.14 -24.72
CA LEU A 378 -23.22 -6.15 -25.79
C LEU A 378 -23.97 -6.64 -27.04
N PRO A 379 -24.66 -5.77 -27.78
CA PRO A 379 -25.24 -6.13 -29.06
C PRO A 379 -24.10 -6.42 -30.05
N ARG A 380 -24.23 -7.53 -30.79
CA ARG A 380 -23.40 -7.77 -31.99
C ARG A 380 -23.62 -6.64 -32.99
N MET A 381 -22.53 -6.07 -33.50
CA MET A 381 -22.27 -5.93 -34.95
C MET A 381 -20.79 -6.07 -35.21
#